data_AF-A0A150P5H1-F1
#
_entry.id   AF-A0A150P5H1-F1
#
_cell.length_a   1.000
_cell.length_b   1.000
_cell.length_c   1.000
_cell.angle_alpha   90.00
_cell.angle_beta   90.00
_cell.angle_gamma   90.00
#
_symmetry.space_group_name_H-M   'P 1'
#
loop_
_entity.id
_entity.type
_entity.pdbx_description
1 polymer ?
#
loop_
_entity_poly.entity_id
_entity_poly.type
_entity_poly.pdbx_seq_one_letter_code
_entity_poly.pdbx_strand_id
1 'polypeptide(L)'
;MYRDDTAALLATREEQIRACYDAELARNPGAEGKVTVSFLVLEDSGRLTDVVVDEDGTTASKEVSSCVVESIDGLVLTPADQNKGKGKFTWEFTPRAPKA
;
A
#
# COMPACT_ATOMS: atom_id res chain seq x y z
N MET A 1 -2.33 -14.60 -11.86
CA MET A 1 -1.40 -15.21 -10.89
C MET A 1 -0.61 -14.11 -10.22
N TYR A 2 0.59 -13.71 -10.67
CA TYR A 2 1.41 -12.72 -9.95
C TYR A 2 0.68 -11.46 -9.42
N ARG A 3 -0.21 -10.86 -10.23
CA ARG A 3 -1.02 -9.71 -9.81
C ARG A 3 -2.04 -10.04 -8.72
N ASP A 4 -2.74 -11.16 -8.85
CA ASP A 4 -3.78 -11.61 -7.94
C ASP A 4 -3.19 -12.02 -6.58
N ASP A 5 -2.07 -12.75 -6.60
CA ASP A 5 -1.37 -13.20 -5.39
C ASP A 5 -0.79 -12.00 -4.63
N THR A 6 -0.20 -11.03 -5.34
CA THR A 6 0.29 -9.78 -4.75
C THR A 6 -0.86 -8.96 -4.16
N ALA A 7 -1.99 -8.86 -4.86
CA ALA A 7 -3.17 -8.17 -4.34
C ALA A 7 -3.72 -8.85 -3.08
N ALA A 8 -3.76 -10.19 -3.05
CA ALA A 8 -4.17 -10.95 -1.87
C ALA A 8 -3.22 -10.72 -0.68
N LEU A 9 -1.90 -10.69 -0.92
CA LEU A 9 -0.92 -10.35 0.10
C LEU A 9 -1.13 -8.95 0.66
N LEU A 10 -1.29 -7.94 -0.21
CA LEU A 10 -1.51 -6.56 0.21
C LEU A 10 -2.85 -6.38 0.95
N ALA A 11 -3.88 -7.15 0.59
CA ALA A 11 -5.16 -7.16 1.30
C ALA A 11 -5.03 -7.61 2.77
N THR A 12 -4.02 -8.44 3.12
CA THR A 12 -3.74 -8.78 4.53
C THR A 12 -3.30 -7.58 5.37
N ARG A 13 -2.89 -6.49 4.73
CA ARG A 13 -2.50 -5.23 5.36
C ARG A 13 -3.58 -4.16 5.29
N GLU A 14 -4.76 -4.46 4.76
CA GLU A 14 -5.83 -3.48 4.59
C GLU A 14 -6.19 -2.78 5.91
N GLU A 15 -6.24 -3.52 7.03
CA GLU A 15 -6.52 -2.94 8.35
C GLU A 15 -5.41 -1.99 8.82
N GLN A 16 -4.13 -2.34 8.60
CA GLN A 16 -3.01 -1.48 8.98
C GLN A 16 -2.94 -0.23 8.09
N ILE A 17 -3.14 -0.40 6.78
CA ILE A 17 -3.19 0.69 5.80
C ILE A 17 -4.35 1.63 6.09
N ARG A 18 -5.50 1.09 6.49
CA ARG A 18 -6.63 1.89 6.93
C ARG A 18 -6.32 2.64 8.23
N ALA A 19 -5.63 2.03 9.19
CA ALA A 19 -5.20 2.70 10.41
C ALA A 19 -4.26 3.89 10.12
N CYS A 20 -3.39 3.81 9.10
CA CYS A 20 -2.58 4.94 8.64
C CYS A 20 -3.45 6.14 8.23
N TYR A 21 -4.54 5.88 7.50
CA TYR A 21 -5.47 6.93 7.08
C TYR A 21 -6.37 7.42 8.21
N ASP A 22 -6.89 6.53 9.07
CA ASP A 22 -7.71 6.93 10.22
C ASP A 22 -6.93 7.84 11.19
N ALA A 23 -5.62 7.62 11.34
CA ALA A 23 -4.75 8.49 12.14
C ALA A 23 -4.60 9.90 11.54
N GLU A 24 -4.54 10.01 10.21
CA GLU A 24 -4.55 11.30 9.50
C GLU A 24 -5.92 11.97 9.62
N LEU A 25 -7.00 11.21 9.42
CA LEU A 25 -8.37 11.73 9.47
C LEU A 25 -8.72 12.31 10.84
N ALA A 26 -8.18 11.73 11.93
CA ALA A 26 -8.33 12.25 13.29
C ALA A 26 -7.71 13.65 13.47
N ARG A 27 -6.71 14.02 12.67
CA ARG A 27 -6.03 15.32 12.69
C ARG A 27 -6.58 16.26 11.62
N ASN A 28 -6.95 15.71 10.48
CA ASN A 28 -7.48 16.39 9.31
C ASN A 28 -8.79 15.70 8.86
N PRO A 29 -9.96 16.14 9.35
CA PRO A 29 -11.24 15.49 9.07
C PRO A 29 -11.67 15.48 7.59
N GLY A 30 -11.00 16.27 6.74
CA GLY A 30 -11.19 16.30 5.30
C GLY A 30 -10.08 15.62 4.52
N ALA A 31 -9.21 14.84 5.18
CA ALA A 31 -8.14 14.12 4.50
C ALA A 31 -8.73 13.17 3.46
N GLU A 32 -8.27 13.29 2.23
CA GLU A 32 -8.67 12.46 1.10
C GLU A 32 -7.51 12.35 0.12
N GLY A 33 -7.57 11.37 -0.77
CA GLY A 33 -6.59 11.22 -1.83
C GLY A 33 -6.19 9.78 -2.05
N LYS A 34 -5.08 9.60 -2.76
CA LYS A 34 -4.56 8.27 -3.09
C LYS A 34 -3.10 8.17 -2.70
N VAL A 35 -2.69 6.98 -2.31
CA VAL A 35 -1.28 6.61 -2.15
C VAL A 35 -0.97 5.57 -3.20
N THR A 36 0.00 5.88 -4.05
CA THR A 36 0.49 4.95 -5.05
C THR A 36 1.91 4.57 -4.69
N VAL A 37 2.19 3.28 -4.63
CA VAL A 37 3.54 2.76 -4.37
C VAL A 37 4.00 1.88 -5.52
N SER A 38 5.31 1.87 -5.74
CA SER A 38 5.99 0.89 -6.57
C SER A 38 6.89 0.04 -5.69
N PHE A 39 6.98 -1.25 -5.99
CA PHE A 39 7.85 -2.17 -5.26
C PHE A 39 8.38 -3.25 -6.20
N LEU A 40 9.46 -3.90 -5.77
CA LEU A 40 10.01 -5.08 -6.41
C LEU A 40 9.68 -6.30 -5.56
N VAL A 41 9.39 -7.42 -6.21
CA VAL A 41 9.32 -8.72 -5.56
C VAL A 41 10.54 -9.50 -5.99
N LEU A 42 11.33 -9.91 -4.99
CA LEU A 42 12.52 -10.72 -5.20
C LEU A 42 12.12 -12.12 -5.68
N GLU A 43 12.81 -12.58 -6.71
CA GLU A 43 12.73 -13.97 -7.19
C GLU A 43 13.06 -14.95 -6.05
N ASP A 44 12.44 -16.14 -6.11
CA ASP A 44 12.59 -17.29 -5.19
C ASP A 44 12.18 -17.06 -3.72
N SER A 45 12.31 -15.85 -3.21
CA SER A 45 11.93 -15.47 -1.85
C SER A 45 10.54 -14.85 -1.78
N GLY A 46 10.05 -14.21 -2.86
CA GLY A 46 8.79 -13.49 -2.87
C GLY A 46 8.80 -12.22 -2.01
N ARG A 47 9.96 -11.81 -1.48
CA ARG A 47 10.04 -10.66 -0.58
C ARG A 47 9.86 -9.35 -1.34
N LEU A 48 8.97 -8.49 -0.84
CA LEU A 48 8.81 -7.12 -1.30
C LEU A 48 9.99 -6.28 -0.81
N THR A 49 10.65 -5.60 -1.75
CA THR A 49 11.79 -4.70 -1.55
C THR A 49 11.61 -3.45 -2.40
N ASP A 50 12.43 -2.43 -2.17
CA ASP A 50 12.44 -1.18 -2.93
C ASP A 50 11.04 -0.55 -2.99
N VAL A 51 10.33 -0.59 -1.85
CA VAL A 51 9.01 0.03 -1.73
C VAL A 51 9.19 1.55 -1.72
N VAL A 52 8.69 2.20 -2.76
CA VAL A 52 8.80 3.64 -2.96
C VAL A 52 7.45 4.24 -3.29
N VAL A 53 7.19 5.44 -2.77
CA VAL A 53 5.99 6.22 -3.14
C VAL A 53 6.18 6.79 -4.54
N ASP A 54 5.15 6.65 -5.37
CA ASP A 54 5.03 7.29 -6.67
C ASP A 54 4.39 8.67 -6.46
N GLU A 55 5.21 9.72 -6.43
CA GLU A 55 4.77 11.09 -6.12
C GLU A 55 3.72 11.59 -7.13
N ASP A 56 3.89 11.30 -8.43
CA ASP A 56 2.92 11.66 -9.47
C ASP A 56 1.54 10.99 -9.27
N GLY A 57 1.53 9.78 -8.71
CA GLY A 57 0.34 8.99 -8.44
C GLY A 57 -0.22 9.18 -7.03
N THR A 58 0.38 10.02 -6.20
CA THR A 58 0.05 10.18 -4.78
C THR A 58 -0.44 11.60 -4.50
N THR A 59 -1.62 11.69 -3.89
CA THR A 59 -2.22 12.98 -3.49
C THR A 59 -2.50 13.04 -1.99
N ALA A 60 -2.42 11.92 -1.28
CA ALA A 60 -2.53 11.88 0.17
C ALA A 60 -1.29 12.50 0.84
N SER A 61 -1.43 12.83 2.12
CA SER A 61 -0.34 13.39 2.93
C SER A 61 0.89 12.48 2.97
N LYS A 62 2.05 13.09 3.19
CA LYS A 62 3.32 12.37 3.34
C LYS A 62 3.28 11.40 4.52
N GLU A 63 2.60 11.76 5.61
CA GLU A 63 2.40 10.88 6.76
C GLU A 63 1.68 9.58 6.41
N VAL A 64 0.57 9.66 5.67
CA VAL A 64 -0.18 8.46 5.21
C VAL A 64 0.71 7.63 4.28
N SER A 65 1.39 8.29 3.33
CA SER A 65 2.25 7.61 2.37
C SER A 65 3.39 6.85 3.03
N SER A 66 4.08 7.44 4.01
CA SER A 66 5.15 6.77 4.77
C SER A 66 4.62 5.57 5.56
N CYS A 67 3.49 5.74 6.26
CA CYS A 67 2.89 4.66 7.04
C CYS A 67 2.47 3.46 6.17
N VAL A 68 1.96 3.72 4.96
CA VAL A 68 1.64 2.66 3.98
C VAL A 68 2.90 1.92 3.55
N VAL A 69 3.98 2.63 3.21
CA VAL A 69 5.27 2.02 2.84
C VAL A 69 5.78 1.10 3.95
N GLU A 70 5.79 1.58 5.19
CA GLU A 70 6.22 0.80 6.36
C GLU A 70 5.35 -0.44 6.61
N SER A 71 4.05 -0.36 6.28
CA SER A 71 3.12 -1.48 6.45
C SER A 71 3.33 -2.62 5.44
N ILE A 72 3.96 -2.35 4.30
CA ILE A 72 4.15 -3.32 3.22
C ILE A 72 5.60 -3.69 2.94
N ASP A 73 6.56 -2.93 3.46
CA ASP A 73 7.98 -3.26 3.34
C ASP A 73 8.27 -4.62 3.98
N GLY A 74 9.02 -5.45 3.26
CA GLY A 74 9.43 -6.76 3.75
C GLY A 74 8.34 -7.85 3.78
N LEU A 75 7.13 -7.59 3.27
CA LEU A 75 6.14 -8.67 3.08
C LEU A 75 6.67 -9.75 2.14
N VAL A 76 6.16 -10.96 2.30
CA VAL A 76 6.61 -12.13 1.55
C VAL A 76 5.43 -12.74 0.79
N LEU A 77 5.52 -12.70 -0.53
CA LEU A 77 4.60 -13.38 -1.45
C LEU A 77 4.84 -14.89 -1.38
N THR A 78 3.79 -15.65 -1.06
CA THR A 78 3.85 -17.12 -0.95
C THR A 78 2.73 -17.75 -1.79
N PRO A 79 3.04 -18.68 -2.72
CA PRO A 79 4.39 -19.14 -3.08
C PRO A 79 5.21 -18.02 -3.73
N ALA A 80 6.53 -18.09 -3.59
CA ALA A 80 7.41 -17.18 -4.31
C ALA A 80 7.40 -17.51 -5.80
N ASP A 81 7.47 -16.47 -6.63
CA ASP A 81 7.62 -16.60 -8.06
C ASP A 81 9.11 -16.75 -8.44
N GLN A 82 9.36 -17.52 -9.52
CA GLN A 82 10.70 -17.68 -10.10
C GLN A 82 11.15 -16.44 -10.88
N ASN A 83 10.25 -15.46 -11.09
CA ASN A 83 10.55 -14.26 -11.85
C ASN A 83 10.58 -13.06 -10.91
N LYS A 84 11.58 -12.21 -11.08
CA LYS A 84 11.56 -10.87 -10.50
C LYS A 84 10.35 -10.11 -11.03
N GLY A 85 9.55 -9.58 -10.12
CA GLY A 85 8.37 -8.79 -10.46
C GLY A 85 8.52 -7.33 -10.05
N LYS A 86 7.96 -6.43 -10.87
CA LYS A 86 7.74 -5.03 -10.48
C LYS A 86 6.25 -4.81 -10.31
N GLY A 87 5.86 -4.42 -9.11
CA GLY A 87 4.47 -4.10 -8.74
C GLY A 87 4.26 -2.60 -8.65
N LYS A 88 3.05 -2.15 -8.99
CA LYS A 88 2.53 -0.83 -8.65
C LYS A 88 1.13 -1.04 -8.08
N PHE A 89 0.86 -0.46 -6.92
CA PHE A 89 -0.43 -0.57 -6.26
C PHE A 89 -0.89 0.81 -5.78
N THR A 90 -2.19 1.07 -5.88
CA THR A 90 -2.81 2.34 -5.47
C THR A 90 -3.90 2.06 -4.47
N TRP A 91 -3.81 2.72 -3.31
CA TRP A 91 -4.90 2.81 -2.34
C TRP A 91 -5.59 4.15 -2.48
N GLU A 92 -6.91 4.13 -2.51
CA GLU A 92 -7.75 5.32 -2.54
C GLU A 92 -8.39 5.50 -1.16
N PHE A 93 -8.15 6.66 -0.57
CA PHE A 93 -8.66 7.08 0.72
C PHE A 93 -9.71 8.16 0.51
N THR A 94 -10.93 7.86 0.89
CA THR A 94 -12.04 8.82 0.87
C THR A 94 -12.58 8.98 2.28
N PRO A 95 -12.89 10.22 2.70
CA PRO A 95 -13.55 10.44 3.97
C PRO A 95 -14.88 9.75 3.87
N ARG A 96 -15.07 8.72 4.71
CA ARG A 96 -16.34 8.01 4.77
C ARG A 96 -17.36 9.07 5.16
N ALA A 97 -18.30 9.39 4.27
CA ALA A 97 -19.38 10.31 4.60
C ALA A 97 -19.97 9.87 5.94
N PRO A 98 -20.19 10.80 6.90
CA PRO A 98 -20.76 10.42 8.18
C PRO A 98 -22.05 9.65 7.89
N LYS A 99 -22.12 8.43 8.42
CA LYS A 99 -23.31 7.59 8.31
C LYS A 99 -24.45 8.42 8.94
N ALA A 100 -25.35 8.92 8.10
CA ALA A 100 -26.51 9.70 8.51
C ALA A 100 -27.41 8.90 9.45
#